data_AF-A0A520HNV5-F1
#
_entry.id   AF-A0A520HNV5-F1
#
_cell.length_a   1.000
_cell.length_b   1.000
_cell.length_c   1.000
_cell.angle_alpha   90.00
_cell.angle_beta   90.00
_cell.angle_gamma   90.00
#
_symmetry.space_group_name_H-M   'P 1'
#
loop_
_entity.id
_entity.type
_entity.pdbx_description
1 polymer ?
#
loop_
_entity_poly.entity_id
_entity_poly.type
_entity_poly.pdbx_seq_one_letter_code
_entity_poly.pdbx_strand_id
1 'polypeptide(L)'
;MERTSPDPPRIIQGDLVVAIALAVVLGLFWAARNWAGLAALRLPDTDDVMRLQQVRDWLGGQAWSDLVQHRLGMGTPMHWTRVADLGPAAMLTLASPLLGIHDAERLMVVTWPIMLFAAALALVGRIARALEPEASRTAMVIAAIAYPATTIFAPGRIDHHGLQLVLLLAATRVGIAMPTLRNGAILGGLAAVSLMVGLETAPFFVVLGGAAILAWVLQPTMRAPAMLGCSTQARIAAPPRTTKNGAVSSPTIRLTAANP
;
A
#
# COMPACT_ATOMS: atom_id res chain seq x y z
N MET A 1 -17.65 21.94 1.81
CA MET A 1 -17.74 20.96 0.72
C MET A 1 -18.86 20.02 1.06
N GLU A 2 -19.82 19.92 0.14
CA GLU A 2 -20.89 18.93 0.17
C GLU A 2 -20.27 17.54 0.36
N ARG A 3 -20.84 16.72 1.25
CA ARG A 3 -20.42 15.32 1.33
C ARG A 3 -20.71 14.72 -0.04
N THR A 4 -19.66 14.51 -0.83
CA THR A 4 -19.77 13.69 -2.02
C THR A 4 -20.21 12.32 -1.53
N SER A 5 -21.38 11.89 -2.00
CA SER A 5 -21.86 10.52 -1.93
C SER A 5 -20.68 9.56 -2.19
N PRO A 6 -20.63 8.38 -1.55
CA PRO A 6 -19.61 7.39 -1.88
C PRO A 6 -19.56 7.20 -3.40
N ASP A 7 -18.34 7.25 -3.95
CA ASP A 7 -18.15 7.19 -5.41
C ASP A 7 -18.88 5.98 -5.99
N PRO A 8 -19.57 6.15 -7.14
CA PRO A 8 -20.30 5.06 -7.75
C PRO A 8 -19.35 3.88 -8.04
N PRO A 9 -19.81 2.62 -7.86
CA PRO A 9 -18.97 1.43 -7.97
C PRO A 9 -18.15 1.35 -9.27
N ARG A 10 -18.69 1.88 -10.38
CA ARG A 10 -18.03 1.92 -11.69
C ARG A 10 -16.73 2.74 -11.69
N ILE A 11 -16.64 3.81 -10.90
CA ILE A 11 -15.43 4.63 -10.81
C ILE A 11 -14.33 3.85 -10.10
N ILE A 12 -14.67 3.22 -8.97
CA ILE A 12 -13.73 2.39 -8.19
C ILE A 12 -13.23 1.20 -9.01
N GLN A 13 -14.12 0.56 -9.78
CA GLN A 13 -13.74 -0.49 -10.72
C GLN A 13 -12.80 0.04 -11.82
N GLY A 14 -13.10 1.21 -12.38
CA GLY A 14 -12.23 1.85 -13.37
C GLY A 14 -10.83 2.13 -12.83
N ASP A 15 -10.71 2.62 -11.61
CA ASP A 15 -9.41 2.88 -10.98
C ASP A 15 -8.63 1.59 -10.72
N LEU A 16 -9.30 0.52 -10.31
CA LEU A 16 -8.66 -0.79 -10.15
C LEU A 16 -8.15 -1.33 -11.49
N VAL A 17 -8.93 -1.21 -12.56
CA VAL A 17 -8.52 -1.60 -13.92
C VAL A 17 -7.27 -0.81 -14.35
N VAL A 18 -7.24 0.50 -14.09
CA VAL A 18 -6.07 1.34 -14.41
C VAL A 18 -4.84 0.89 -13.62
N ALA A 19 -4.96 0.65 -12.31
CA ALA A 19 -3.87 0.19 -11.48
C ALA A 19 -3.29 -1.15 -11.95
N ILE A 20 -4.17 -2.12 -12.27
CA ILE A 20 -3.76 -3.43 -12.81
C ILE A 20 -3.09 -3.25 -14.18
N ALA A 21 -3.68 -2.46 -15.08
CA ALA A 21 -3.13 -2.25 -16.41
C ALA A 21 -1.73 -1.61 -16.35
N LEU A 22 -1.54 -0.58 -15.53
CA LEU A 22 -0.22 0.05 -15.33
C LEU A 22 0.80 -0.95 -14.78
N ALA A 23 0.44 -1.70 -13.75
CA ALA A 23 1.32 -2.67 -13.12
C ALA A 23 1.72 -3.79 -14.09
N VAL A 24 0.76 -4.34 -14.84
CA VAL A 24 1.00 -5.41 -15.82
C VAL A 24 1.84 -4.90 -16.98
N VAL A 25 1.52 -3.74 -17.57
CA VAL A 25 2.27 -3.21 -18.72
C VAL A 25 3.73 -2.93 -18.32
N LEU A 26 3.95 -2.21 -17.22
CA LEU A 26 5.31 -1.89 -16.76
C LEU A 26 6.06 -3.12 -16.27
N GLY A 27 5.38 -3.99 -15.53
CA GLY A 27 5.95 -5.24 -15.03
C GLY A 27 6.39 -6.16 -16.16
N LEU A 28 5.54 -6.38 -17.16
CA LEU A 28 5.88 -7.19 -18.33
C LEU A 28 6.98 -6.53 -19.17
N PHE A 29 6.98 -5.20 -19.29
CA PHE A 29 8.08 -4.48 -19.93
C PHE A 29 9.42 -4.71 -19.22
N TRP A 30 9.48 -4.57 -17.89
CA TRP A 30 10.68 -4.85 -17.10
C TRP A 30 11.10 -6.31 -17.16
N ALA A 31 10.13 -7.24 -17.12
CA ALA A 31 10.39 -8.68 -17.25
C ALA A 31 11.01 -9.01 -18.61
N ALA A 32 10.46 -8.45 -19.69
CA ALA A 32 11.00 -8.63 -21.04
C ALA A 32 12.42 -8.08 -21.17
N ARG A 33 12.71 -6.93 -20.55
CA ARG A 33 14.04 -6.31 -20.55
C ARG A 33 15.10 -7.14 -19.82
N ASN A 34 14.72 -7.90 -18.79
CA ASN A 34 15.64 -8.74 -18.00
C ASN A 34 15.29 -10.24 -18.09
N TRP A 35 14.68 -10.69 -19.20
CA TRP A 35 14.14 -12.04 -19.27
C TRP A 35 15.22 -13.12 -19.10
N ALA A 36 16.40 -12.93 -19.70
CA ALA A 36 17.50 -13.89 -19.56
C ALA A 36 17.94 -14.09 -18.10
N GLY A 37 17.95 -13.02 -17.29
CA GLY A 37 18.24 -13.10 -15.86
C GLY A 37 17.15 -13.82 -15.09
N LEU A 38 15.89 -13.42 -15.29
CA LEU A 38 14.72 -14.01 -14.63
C LEU A 38 14.52 -15.48 -14.98
N ALA A 39 14.70 -15.85 -16.25
CA ALA A 39 14.62 -17.24 -16.72
C ALA A 39 15.72 -18.13 -16.10
N ALA A 40 16.86 -17.53 -15.71
CA ALA A 40 17.93 -18.21 -14.98
C ALA A 40 17.81 -18.02 -13.45
N LEU A 41 16.72 -17.41 -12.95
CA LEU A 41 16.50 -17.06 -11.54
C LEU A 41 17.66 -16.26 -10.93
N ARG A 42 18.31 -15.40 -11.74
CA ARG A 42 19.28 -14.41 -11.28
C ARG A 42 18.50 -13.17 -10.83
N LEU A 43 18.20 -13.12 -9.54
CA LEU A 43 17.37 -12.06 -8.95
C LEU A 43 18.19 -10.78 -8.71
N PRO A 44 17.54 -9.61 -8.66
CA PRO A 44 18.24 -8.32 -8.65
C PRO A 44 19.05 -8.05 -7.38
N ASP A 45 18.58 -8.50 -6.22
CA ASP A 45 19.25 -8.31 -4.93
C ASP A 45 19.52 -9.66 -4.21
N THR A 46 20.49 -9.66 -3.30
CA THR A 46 20.79 -10.82 -2.44
C THR A 46 19.62 -11.21 -1.55
N ASP A 47 18.84 -10.24 -1.06
CA ASP A 47 17.67 -10.50 -0.22
C ASP A 47 16.58 -11.24 -1.01
N ASP A 48 16.42 -10.94 -2.30
CA ASP A 48 15.50 -11.66 -3.18
C ASP A 48 15.92 -13.13 -3.33
N VAL A 49 17.22 -13.38 -3.54
CA VAL A 49 17.76 -14.74 -3.65
C VAL A 49 17.61 -15.50 -2.34
N MET A 50 17.91 -14.86 -1.22
CA MET A 50 17.76 -15.46 0.11
C MET A 50 16.28 -15.76 0.43
N ARG A 51 15.36 -14.88 0.03
CA ARG A 51 13.92 -15.10 0.17
C ARG A 51 13.45 -16.32 -0.64
N LEU A 52 13.85 -16.42 -1.91
CA LEU A 52 13.52 -17.59 -2.73
C LEU A 52 14.02 -18.88 -2.06
N GLN A 53 15.26 -18.86 -1.57
CA GLN A 53 15.83 -20.02 -0.88
C GLN A 53 15.09 -20.35 0.42
N GLN A 54 14.70 -19.34 1.21
CA GLN A 54 13.94 -19.53 2.45
C GLN A 54 12.55 -20.13 2.20
N VAL A 55 11.88 -19.73 1.12
CA VAL A 55 10.60 -20.33 0.66
C VAL A 55 10.81 -21.79 0.24
N ARG A 56 11.87 -22.09 -0.53
CA ARG A 56 12.21 -23.46 -0.92
C ARG A 56 12.45 -24.36 0.28
N ASP A 57 13.26 -23.90 1.23
CA ASP A 57 13.60 -24.68 2.42
C ASP A 57 12.35 -24.89 3.30
N TRP A 58 11.44 -23.92 3.39
CA TRP A 58 10.15 -24.09 4.07
C TRP A 58 9.31 -25.20 3.45
N LEU A 59 9.07 -25.10 2.14
CA LEU A 59 8.29 -26.09 1.39
C LEU A 59 8.98 -27.45 1.37
N GLY A 60 10.31 -27.48 1.53
CA GLY A 60 11.13 -28.67 1.69
C GLY A 60 11.16 -29.25 3.11
N GLY A 61 10.43 -28.68 4.07
CA GLY A 61 10.25 -29.22 5.41
C GLY A 61 10.96 -28.48 6.55
N GLN A 62 11.64 -27.35 6.28
CA GLN A 62 12.16 -26.49 7.35
C GLN A 62 11.01 -25.95 8.19
N ALA A 63 11.17 -25.93 9.52
CA ALA A 63 10.13 -25.46 10.42
C ALA A 63 9.78 -23.98 10.18
N TRP A 64 8.50 -23.62 10.37
CA TRP A 64 8.02 -22.24 10.21
C TRP A 64 8.80 -21.22 11.06
N SER A 65 9.10 -21.57 12.31
CA SER A 65 9.84 -20.71 13.23
C SER A 65 11.36 -20.72 13.02
N ASP A 66 11.88 -21.64 12.21
CA ASP A 66 13.30 -21.67 11.89
C ASP A 66 13.59 -20.67 10.76
N LEU A 67 14.19 -19.55 11.13
CA LEU A 67 14.60 -18.45 10.25
C LEU A 67 16.09 -18.50 9.91
N VAL A 68 16.80 -19.55 10.30
CA VAL A 68 18.22 -19.70 10.00
C VAL A 68 18.39 -20.15 8.56
N GLN A 69 19.18 -19.40 7.79
CA GLN A 69 19.64 -19.81 6.48
C GLN A 69 20.90 -20.68 6.65
N HIS A 70 20.69 -21.99 6.74
CA HIS A 70 21.74 -23.00 7.01
C HIS A 70 22.79 -23.10 5.90
N ARG A 71 22.47 -22.65 4.68
CA ARG A 71 23.39 -22.67 3.54
C ARG A 71 24.33 -21.45 3.50
N LEU A 72 24.11 -20.48 4.37
CA LEU A 72 24.88 -19.24 4.43
C LEU A 72 25.82 -19.26 5.65
N GLY A 73 27.13 -19.36 5.38
CA GLY A 73 28.16 -19.43 6.41
C GLY A 73 27.96 -20.64 7.33
N MET A 74 28.02 -20.42 8.65
CA MET A 74 27.75 -21.44 9.67
C MET A 74 26.26 -21.53 10.05
N GLY A 75 25.36 -21.00 9.19
CA GLY A 75 23.98 -20.74 9.51
C GLY A 75 23.80 -19.29 9.95
N THR A 76 23.00 -18.53 9.20
CA THR A 76 22.74 -17.11 9.47
C THR A 76 21.26 -16.88 9.81
N PRO A 77 20.91 -16.36 11.00
CA PRO A 77 19.53 -16.01 11.30
C PRO A 77 19.10 -14.82 10.44
N MET A 78 18.00 -14.97 9.71
CA MET A 78 17.41 -13.86 8.96
C MET A 78 16.72 -12.89 9.91
N HIS A 79 16.88 -11.59 9.66
CA HIS A 79 16.28 -10.54 10.50
C HIS A 79 14.80 -10.27 10.19
N TRP A 80 14.28 -10.90 9.12
CA TRP A 80 12.88 -10.87 8.71
C TRP A 80 12.20 -12.22 8.98
N THR A 81 10.87 -12.23 9.05
CA THR A 81 10.09 -13.46 9.25
C THR A 81 9.56 -14.06 7.94
N ARG A 82 8.92 -15.23 8.05
CA ARG A 82 8.25 -15.94 6.94
C ARG A 82 6.88 -15.37 6.55
N VAL A 83 6.39 -14.31 7.19
CA VAL A 83 5.07 -13.74 6.84
C VAL A 83 5.04 -13.30 5.37
N ALA A 84 6.13 -12.74 4.85
CA ALA A 84 6.25 -12.38 3.44
C ALA A 84 6.41 -13.59 2.50
N ASP A 85 6.73 -14.79 3.03
CA ASP A 85 6.86 -16.02 2.26
C ASP A 85 5.49 -16.60 1.86
N LEU A 86 4.42 -16.26 2.58
CA LEU A 86 3.08 -16.85 2.37
C LEU A 86 2.57 -16.68 0.94
N GLY A 87 2.75 -15.50 0.35
CA GLY A 87 2.34 -15.20 -1.02
C GLY A 87 3.12 -16.03 -2.05
N PRO A 88 4.45 -15.88 -2.10
CA PRO A 88 5.32 -16.71 -2.96
C PRO A 88 5.07 -18.21 -2.78
N ALA A 89 4.99 -18.71 -1.55
CA ALA A 89 4.77 -20.13 -1.26
C ALA A 89 3.43 -20.64 -1.78
N ALA A 90 2.36 -19.85 -1.64
CA ALA A 90 1.05 -20.19 -2.20
C ALA A 90 1.11 -20.32 -3.73
N MET A 91 1.79 -19.38 -4.40
CA MET A 91 1.96 -19.41 -5.85
C MET A 91 2.76 -20.64 -6.30
N LEU A 92 3.87 -20.96 -5.62
CA LEU A 92 4.65 -22.16 -5.92
C LEU A 92 3.84 -23.43 -5.69
N THR A 93 3.12 -23.54 -4.57
CA THR A 93 2.32 -24.72 -4.24
C THR A 93 1.22 -24.97 -5.28
N LEU A 94 0.57 -23.90 -5.76
CA LEU A 94 -0.51 -24.01 -6.74
C LEU A 94 -0.02 -24.23 -8.18
N ALA A 95 1.11 -23.62 -8.56
CA ALA A 95 1.61 -23.66 -9.93
C ALA A 95 2.52 -24.87 -10.22
N SER A 96 3.25 -25.37 -9.21
CA SER A 96 4.22 -26.47 -9.39
C SER A 96 3.62 -27.75 -9.97
N PRO A 97 2.40 -28.20 -9.60
CA PRO A 97 1.81 -29.40 -10.20
C PRO A 97 1.52 -29.29 -11.70
N LEU A 98 1.36 -28.06 -12.22
CA LEU A 98 1.02 -27.80 -13.62
C LEU A 98 2.24 -27.48 -14.46
N LEU A 99 3.22 -26.75 -13.90
CA LEU A 99 4.37 -26.20 -14.63
C LEU A 99 5.69 -26.89 -14.29
N GLY A 100 5.74 -27.67 -13.20
CA GLY A 100 6.99 -28.04 -12.54
C GLY A 100 7.55 -26.89 -11.70
N ILE A 101 8.42 -27.23 -10.73
CA ILE A 101 8.91 -26.27 -9.74
C ILE A 101 9.68 -25.09 -10.36
N HIS A 102 10.52 -25.36 -11.37
CA HIS A 102 11.36 -24.34 -11.98
C HIS A 102 10.56 -23.26 -12.72
N ASP A 103 9.55 -23.66 -13.49
CA ASP A 103 8.68 -22.72 -14.20
C ASP A 103 7.66 -22.06 -13.26
N ALA A 104 7.25 -22.74 -12.18
CA ALA A 104 6.47 -22.12 -11.11
C ALA A 104 7.25 -20.99 -10.41
N GLU A 105 8.55 -21.16 -10.18
CA GLU A 105 9.41 -20.11 -9.62
C GLU A 105 9.56 -18.94 -10.60
N ARG A 106 9.81 -19.20 -11.88
CA ARG A 106 9.85 -18.14 -12.92
C ARG A 106 8.55 -17.35 -12.97
N LEU A 107 7.41 -18.04 -12.93
CA LEU A 107 6.11 -17.40 -12.88
C LEU A 107 5.98 -16.52 -11.63
N MET A 108 6.31 -17.06 -10.46
CA MET A 108 6.20 -16.37 -9.17
C MET A 108 7.07 -15.12 -9.12
N VAL A 109 8.35 -15.19 -9.49
CA VAL A 109 9.27 -14.04 -9.41
C VAL A 109 8.88 -12.90 -10.35
N VAL A 110 8.10 -13.19 -11.39
CA VAL A 110 7.52 -12.16 -12.28
C VAL A 110 6.20 -11.63 -11.72
N THR A 111 5.30 -12.52 -11.35
CA THR A 111 3.90 -12.15 -11.08
C THR A 111 3.68 -11.62 -9.66
N TRP A 112 4.41 -12.13 -8.65
CA TRP A 112 4.28 -11.67 -7.27
C TRP A 112 4.58 -10.16 -7.12
N PRO A 113 5.70 -9.63 -7.63
CA PRO A 113 5.99 -8.19 -7.53
C PRO A 113 4.98 -7.34 -8.29
N ILE A 114 4.48 -7.82 -9.45
CA ILE A 114 3.44 -7.14 -10.25
C ILE A 114 2.11 -7.06 -9.49
N MET A 115 1.72 -8.11 -8.78
CA MET A 115 0.52 -8.11 -7.95
C MET A 115 0.63 -7.10 -6.80
N LEU A 116 1.78 -7.06 -6.13
CA LEU A 116 2.05 -6.06 -5.10
C LEU A 116 2.04 -4.63 -5.68
N PHE A 117 2.59 -4.43 -6.88
CA PHE A 117 2.57 -3.15 -7.55
C PHE A 117 1.15 -2.68 -7.87
N ALA A 118 0.31 -3.57 -8.40
CA ALA A 118 -1.10 -3.28 -8.68
C ALA A 118 -1.84 -2.89 -7.39
N ALA A 119 -1.57 -3.60 -6.28
CA ALA A 119 -2.13 -3.27 -4.97
C ALA A 119 -1.67 -1.90 -4.48
N ALA A 120 -0.37 -1.59 -4.60
CA ALA A 120 0.20 -0.30 -4.24
C ALA A 120 -0.42 0.85 -5.05
N LEU A 121 -0.51 0.70 -6.38
CA LEU A 121 -1.13 1.69 -7.27
C LEU A 121 -2.62 1.89 -6.94
N ALA A 122 -3.37 0.82 -6.71
CA ALA A 122 -4.77 0.91 -6.31
C ALA A 122 -4.94 1.64 -4.96
N LEU A 123 -4.03 1.42 -4.01
CA LEU A 123 -4.04 2.11 -2.73
C LEU A 123 -3.66 3.59 -2.87
N VAL A 124 -2.65 3.92 -3.67
CA VAL A 124 -2.30 5.31 -4.01
C VAL A 124 -3.49 6.02 -4.64
N GLY A 125 -4.15 5.39 -5.62
CA GLY A 125 -5.36 5.92 -6.23
C GLY A 125 -6.49 6.17 -5.24
N ARG A 126 -6.70 5.24 -4.29
CA ARG A 126 -7.70 5.37 -3.22
C ARG A 126 -7.37 6.44 -2.19
N ILE A 127 -6.09 6.64 -1.89
CA ILE A 127 -5.61 7.71 -0.99
C ILE A 127 -5.81 9.05 -1.68
N ALA A 128 -5.30 9.21 -2.90
CA ALA A 128 -5.44 10.43 -3.68
C ALA A 128 -6.91 10.82 -3.85
N ARG A 129 -7.78 9.87 -4.21
CA ARG A 129 -9.23 10.09 -4.33
C ARG A 129 -9.90 10.56 -3.04
N ALA A 130 -9.46 10.05 -1.89
CA ALA A 130 -10.00 10.45 -0.59
C ALA A 130 -9.61 11.89 -0.22
N LEU A 131 -8.53 12.42 -0.80
CA LEU A 131 -8.06 13.78 -0.61
C LEU A 131 -8.63 14.72 -1.69
N GLU A 132 -8.60 14.29 -2.95
CA GLU A 132 -9.06 15.01 -4.13
C GLU A 132 -9.54 13.99 -5.20
N PRO A 133 -10.86 13.84 -5.43
CA PRO A 133 -11.41 12.77 -6.28
C PRO A 133 -10.85 12.70 -7.71
N GLU A 134 -10.56 13.86 -8.30
CA GLU A 134 -10.04 13.97 -9.67
C GLU A 134 -8.55 13.58 -9.78
N ALA A 135 -7.80 13.65 -8.68
CA ALA A 135 -6.35 13.40 -8.68
C ALA A 135 -5.98 11.91 -8.74
N SER A 136 -6.95 11.00 -8.55
CA SER A 136 -6.70 9.57 -8.36
C SER A 136 -5.84 8.94 -9.46
N ARG A 137 -6.23 9.08 -10.72
CA ARG A 137 -5.53 8.46 -11.86
C ARG A 137 -4.19 9.13 -12.13
N THR A 138 -4.11 10.45 -11.98
CA THR A 138 -2.86 11.19 -12.08
C THR A 138 -1.86 10.72 -11.02
N ALA A 139 -2.29 10.53 -9.78
CA ALA A 139 -1.47 10.00 -8.71
C ALA A 139 -0.98 8.57 -9.00
N MET A 140 -1.84 7.71 -9.56
CA MET A 140 -1.44 6.37 -10.01
C MET A 140 -0.37 6.42 -11.10
N VAL A 141 -0.52 7.29 -12.11
CA VAL A 141 0.47 7.43 -13.19
C VAL A 141 1.79 7.95 -12.64
N ILE A 142 1.77 8.99 -11.79
CA ILE A 142 2.97 9.54 -11.15
C ILE A 142 3.66 8.45 -10.32
N ALA A 143 2.90 7.73 -9.48
CA ALA A 143 3.44 6.65 -8.68
C ALA A 143 4.01 5.52 -9.54
N ALA A 144 3.40 5.21 -10.69
CA ALA A 144 3.87 4.16 -11.60
C ALA A 144 5.22 4.48 -12.27
N ILE A 145 5.57 5.77 -12.40
CA ILE A 145 6.82 6.23 -13.01
C ILE A 145 7.81 6.84 -12.02
N ALA A 146 7.51 6.78 -10.71
CA ALA A 146 8.30 7.38 -9.64
C ALA A 146 9.60 6.59 -9.38
N TYR A 147 10.53 6.62 -10.32
CA TYR A 147 11.86 6.02 -10.16
C TYR A 147 12.69 6.81 -9.11
N PRO A 148 13.46 6.15 -8.22
CA PRO A 148 13.67 4.70 -8.12
C PRO A 148 12.65 3.95 -7.24
N ALA A 149 11.69 4.63 -6.62
CA ALA A 149 10.75 4.03 -5.67
C ALA A 149 9.94 2.88 -6.28
N THR A 150 9.67 2.91 -7.58
CA THR A 150 8.96 1.83 -8.29
C THR A 150 9.77 0.56 -8.47
N THR A 151 11.10 0.61 -8.35
CA THR A 151 11.96 -0.54 -8.65
C THR A 151 11.85 -1.66 -7.62
N ILE A 152 11.34 -1.39 -6.41
CA ILE A 152 11.03 -2.42 -5.39
C ILE A 152 9.94 -3.39 -5.85
N PHE A 153 9.19 -3.06 -6.91
CA PHE A 153 8.18 -3.93 -7.52
C PHE A 153 8.62 -4.51 -8.86
N ALA A 154 9.89 -4.31 -9.26
CA ALA A 154 10.39 -4.87 -10.49
C ALA A 154 10.34 -6.42 -10.43
N PRO A 155 10.04 -7.10 -11.54
CA PRO A 155 10.16 -8.55 -11.63
C PRO A 155 11.51 -9.04 -11.08
N GLY A 156 11.46 -10.06 -10.23
CA GLY A 156 12.60 -10.58 -9.48
C GLY A 156 12.74 -9.99 -8.08
N ARG A 157 12.14 -8.83 -7.77
CA ARG A 157 12.13 -8.22 -6.44
C ARG A 157 11.06 -8.86 -5.56
N ILE A 158 11.40 -9.99 -4.95
CA ILE A 158 10.51 -10.78 -4.11
C ILE A 158 10.79 -10.60 -2.61
N ASP A 159 11.73 -9.72 -2.24
CA ASP A 159 11.97 -9.30 -0.87
C ASP A 159 10.70 -8.74 -0.18
N HIS A 160 10.81 -8.45 1.12
CA HIS A 160 9.68 -7.99 1.91
C HIS A 160 9.29 -6.52 1.72
N HIS A 161 10.10 -5.70 1.07
CA HIS A 161 9.88 -4.25 0.98
C HIS A 161 8.61 -3.93 0.20
N GLY A 162 8.33 -4.67 -0.88
CA GLY A 162 7.10 -4.51 -1.66
C GLY A 162 5.83 -4.75 -0.83
N LEU A 163 5.84 -5.82 -0.01
CA LEU A 163 4.72 -6.13 0.89
C LEU A 163 4.58 -5.08 1.99
N GLN A 164 5.68 -4.69 2.62
CA GLN A 164 5.69 -3.65 3.65
C GLN A 164 5.15 -2.32 3.12
N LEU A 165 5.49 -1.92 1.88
CA LEU A 165 4.94 -0.69 1.29
C LEU A 165 3.42 -0.81 1.05
N VAL A 166 2.93 -1.96 0.59
CA VAL A 166 1.49 -2.20 0.43
C VAL A 166 0.77 -2.12 1.78
N LEU A 167 1.32 -2.72 2.84
CA LEU A 167 0.78 -2.67 4.20
C LEU A 167 0.78 -1.24 4.75
N LEU A 168 1.86 -0.48 4.53
CA LEU A 168 1.95 0.92 4.92
C LEU A 168 0.91 1.77 4.19
N LEU A 169 0.77 1.63 2.87
CA LEU A 169 -0.24 2.34 2.09
C LEU A 169 -1.67 1.97 2.52
N ALA A 170 -1.92 0.69 2.84
CA ALA A 170 -3.20 0.26 3.39
C ALA A 170 -3.47 0.92 4.74
N ALA A 171 -2.47 0.96 5.62
CA ALA A 171 -2.57 1.62 6.92
C ALA A 171 -2.79 3.13 6.77
N THR A 172 -2.09 3.80 5.86
CA THR A 172 -2.31 5.22 5.52
C THR A 172 -3.74 5.45 5.03
N ARG A 173 -4.25 4.60 4.13
CA ARG A 173 -5.62 4.72 3.62
C ARG A 173 -6.66 4.59 4.74
N VAL A 174 -6.43 3.72 5.72
CA VAL A 174 -7.29 3.59 6.90
C VAL A 174 -7.11 4.77 7.85
N GLY A 175 -5.88 5.25 8.03
CA GLY A 175 -5.54 6.36 8.93
C GLY A 175 -6.13 7.71 8.52
N ILE A 176 -6.33 7.94 7.22
CA ILE A 176 -7.02 9.15 6.72
C ILE A 176 -8.55 9.02 6.72
N ALA A 177 -9.11 7.85 7.04
CA ALA A 177 -10.54 7.64 7.12
C ALA A 177 -11.11 8.16 8.46
N MET A 178 -12.44 8.05 8.64
CA MET A 178 -13.09 8.42 9.90
C MET A 178 -12.47 7.67 11.08
N PRO A 179 -12.14 8.37 12.20
CA PRO A 179 -11.51 7.76 13.36
C PRO A 179 -12.53 6.92 14.13
N THR A 180 -12.55 5.61 13.88
CA THR A 180 -13.40 4.63 14.57
C THR A 180 -12.53 3.56 15.21
N LEU A 181 -13.01 2.90 16.27
CA LEU A 181 -12.30 1.76 16.88
C LEU A 181 -11.95 0.68 15.87
N ARG A 182 -12.87 0.39 14.94
CA ARG A 182 -12.65 -0.55 13.84
C ARG A 182 -11.45 -0.13 12.98
N ASN A 183 -11.40 1.14 12.55
CA ASN A 183 -10.30 1.64 11.73
C ASN A 183 -8.98 1.68 12.50
N GLY A 184 -9.01 2.02 13.79
CA GLY A 184 -7.85 1.93 14.67
C GLY A 184 -7.31 0.51 14.79
N ALA A 185 -8.18 -0.48 14.99
CA ALA A 185 -7.81 -1.89 15.07
C ALA A 185 -7.24 -2.41 13.73
N ILE A 186 -7.83 -2.02 12.59
CA ILE A 186 -7.31 -2.39 11.27
C ILE A 186 -5.93 -1.77 11.04
N LEU A 187 -5.74 -0.48 11.34
CA LEU A 187 -4.45 0.19 11.20
C LEU A 187 -3.39 -0.48 12.09
N GLY A 188 -3.70 -0.73 13.37
CA GLY A 188 -2.81 -1.41 14.30
C GLY A 188 -2.45 -2.83 13.85
N GLY A 189 -3.43 -3.57 13.32
CA GLY A 189 -3.20 -4.90 12.75
C GLY A 189 -2.28 -4.87 11.52
N LEU A 190 -2.48 -3.92 10.61
CA LEU A 190 -1.60 -3.74 9.44
C LEU A 190 -0.18 -3.37 9.87
N ALA A 191 -0.04 -2.50 10.86
CA ALA A 191 1.25 -2.16 11.45
C ALA A 191 1.92 -3.37 12.08
N ALA A 192 1.20 -4.15 12.89
CA ALA A 192 1.71 -5.36 13.52
C ALA A 192 2.20 -6.38 12.48
N VAL A 193 1.41 -6.65 11.43
CA VAL A 193 1.82 -7.55 10.34
C VAL A 193 3.07 -7.03 9.63
N SER A 194 3.15 -5.73 9.34
CA SER A 194 4.33 -5.13 8.70
C SER A 194 5.59 -5.26 9.57
N LEU A 195 5.45 -5.05 10.88
CA LEU A 195 6.55 -5.18 11.86
C LEU A 195 6.95 -6.63 12.12
N MET A 196 6.01 -7.58 12.01
CA MET A 196 6.34 -9.00 12.01
C MET A 196 7.14 -9.36 10.77
N VAL A 197 6.86 -8.78 9.60
CA VAL A 197 7.66 -9.00 8.40
C VAL A 197 9.09 -8.51 8.61
N GLY A 198 9.27 -7.31 9.14
CA GLY A 198 10.56 -6.70 9.48
C GLY A 198 10.40 -5.31 10.12
N LEU A 199 11.44 -4.78 10.76
CA LEU A 199 11.39 -3.53 11.53
C LEU A 199 11.70 -2.26 10.72
N GLU A 200 12.04 -2.40 9.44
CA GLU A 200 12.46 -1.32 8.54
C GLU A 200 11.38 -0.25 8.38
N THR A 201 10.12 -0.66 8.45
CA THR A 201 8.97 0.26 8.34
C THR A 201 8.52 0.90 9.65
N ALA A 202 9.12 0.53 10.80
CA ALA A 202 8.75 1.08 12.09
C ALA A 202 8.74 2.61 12.15
N PRO A 203 9.74 3.34 11.62
CA PRO A 203 9.72 4.80 11.63
C PRO A 203 8.50 5.40 10.91
N PHE A 204 8.03 4.79 9.83
CA PHE A 204 6.86 5.29 9.10
C PHE A 204 5.56 5.09 9.89
N PHE A 205 5.42 3.97 10.61
CA PHE A 205 4.28 3.77 11.50
C PHE A 205 4.30 4.69 12.71
N VAL A 206 5.48 5.03 13.23
CA VAL A 206 5.63 6.07 14.26
C VAL A 206 5.17 7.42 13.74
N VAL A 207 5.56 7.81 12.52
CA VAL A 207 5.09 9.06 11.89
C VAL A 207 3.58 9.04 11.68
N LEU A 208 3.02 7.93 11.20
CA LEU A 208 1.57 7.80 10.97
C LEU A 208 0.77 7.91 12.28
N GLY A 209 1.22 7.22 13.34
CA GLY A 209 0.62 7.30 14.67
C GLY A 209 0.81 8.68 15.30
N GLY A 210 2.00 9.26 15.18
CA GLY A 210 2.32 10.60 15.66
C GLY A 210 1.47 11.68 14.99
N ALA A 211 1.22 11.57 13.68
CA ALA A 211 0.32 12.47 12.95
C ALA A 211 -1.12 12.37 13.46
N ALA A 212 -1.61 11.15 13.74
CA ALA A 212 -2.94 10.94 14.32
C ALA A 212 -3.06 11.54 15.73
N ILE A 213 -2.03 11.36 16.58
CA ILE A 213 -1.96 11.95 17.92
C ILE A 213 -1.93 13.48 17.82
N LEU A 214 -1.11 14.03 16.94
CA LEU A 214 -0.99 15.48 16.75
C LEU A 214 -2.32 16.08 16.27
N ALA A 215 -3.00 15.43 15.32
CA ALA A 215 -4.32 15.84 14.86
C ALA A 215 -5.35 15.84 16.00
N TRP A 216 -5.29 14.85 16.90
CA TRP A 216 -6.13 14.80 18.10
C TRP A 216 -5.82 15.93 19.10
N VAL A 217 -4.54 16.20 19.38
CA VAL A 217 -4.13 17.26 20.31
C VAL A 217 -4.55 18.65 19.79
N LEU A 218 -4.33 18.92 18.50
CA LEU A 218 -4.57 20.20 17.83
C LEU A 218 -6.05 20.49 17.55
N GLN A 219 -6.96 19.54 17.77
CA GLN A 219 -8.40 19.74 17.61
C GLN A 219 -9.16 19.55 18.94
N PRO A 220 -9.04 20.48 19.91
CA PRO A 220 -9.59 20.35 21.25
C PRO A 220 -11.12 20.23 21.33
N THR A 221 -11.84 20.64 20.29
CA THR A 221 -13.31 20.55 20.25
C THR A 221 -13.82 19.12 20.12
N MET A 222 -12.94 18.12 19.94
CA MET A 222 -13.25 16.69 19.96
C MET A 222 -13.03 16.02 21.35
N ARG A 223 -12.90 16.81 22.44
CA ARG A 223 -12.47 16.34 23.78
C ARG A 223 -13.56 15.84 24.74
N ALA A 224 -14.81 15.67 24.33
CA ALA A 224 -15.81 14.87 25.05
C ALA A 224 -15.91 13.47 24.41
N PRO A 225 -16.50 12.42 25.02
CA PRO A 225 -16.48 11.07 24.45
C PRO A 225 -17.43 10.98 23.24
N ALA A 226 -17.07 11.65 22.15
CA ALA A 226 -17.64 11.47 20.82
C ALA A 226 -16.90 10.31 20.15
N MET A 227 -17.03 9.12 20.74
CA MET A 227 -17.01 7.86 20.00
C MET A 227 -18.26 7.70 19.11
N LEU A 228 -19.12 8.73 18.99
CA LEU A 228 -20.27 8.76 18.11
C LEU A 228 -20.28 10.08 17.33
N GLY A 229 -19.64 10.04 16.17
CA GLY A 229 -19.89 10.90 15.01
C GLY A 229 -19.97 12.41 15.20
N CYS A 230 -18.92 13.13 14.82
CA CYS A 230 -19.12 14.32 13.97
C CYS A 230 -17.84 14.66 13.21
N SER A 231 -17.98 14.91 11.91
CA SER A 231 -16.95 15.34 10.99
C SER A 231 -16.94 16.87 10.91
N THR A 232 -15.80 17.53 11.14
CA THR A 232 -15.60 18.92 10.70
C THR A 232 -14.20 19.09 10.12
N GLN A 233 -14.15 19.20 8.80
CA GLN A 233 -12.99 19.68 8.04
C GLN A 233 -12.62 21.10 8.48
N ALA A 234 -11.36 21.31 8.79
CA ALA A 234 -10.75 22.64 8.83
C ALA A 234 -10.83 23.27 7.43
N ARG A 235 -11.60 24.36 7.29
CA ARG A 235 -11.54 25.20 6.10
C ARG A 235 -10.30 26.09 6.21
N ILE A 236 -9.27 25.82 5.40
CA ILE A 236 -8.33 26.88 5.04
C ILE A 236 -9.10 27.79 4.10
N ALA A 237 -9.37 29.02 4.54
CA ALA A 237 -10.04 30.03 3.75
C ALA A 237 -9.22 30.30 2.48
N ALA A 238 -9.73 29.89 1.32
CA ALA A 238 -9.20 30.36 0.05
C ALA A 238 -9.47 31.89 -0.05
N PRO A 239 -8.49 32.71 -0.47
CA PRO A 239 -8.71 34.13 -0.66
C PRO A 239 -9.75 34.36 -1.78
N PRO A 240 -10.52 35.46 -1.72
CA PRO A 240 -11.57 35.74 -2.68
C PRO A 240 -11.01 35.86 -4.10
N ARG A 241 -11.55 35.06 -5.03
CA ARG A 241 -11.32 35.25 -6.46
C ARG A 241 -12.04 36.52 -6.91
N THR A 242 -11.27 37.49 -7.39
CA THR A 242 -11.80 38.62 -8.15
C THR A 242 -12.30 38.10 -9.50
N THR A 243 -13.60 38.24 -9.77
CA THR A 243 -14.12 38.09 -11.14
C THR A 243 -13.82 39.36 -11.92
N LYS A 244 -13.69 39.24 -13.26
CA LYS A 244 -13.34 40.35 -14.17
C LYS A 244 -14.29 41.57 -14.15
N ASN A 245 -15.36 41.54 -13.35
CA ASN A 245 -16.37 42.61 -13.27
C ASN A 245 -16.50 43.27 -11.88
N GLY A 246 -15.45 43.24 -11.03
CA GLY A 246 -15.28 44.21 -9.94
C GLY A 246 -16.33 44.27 -8.82
N ALA A 247 -17.27 43.33 -8.72
CA ALA A 247 -18.30 43.34 -7.67
C ALA A 247 -17.91 42.45 -6.48
N VAL A 248 -17.73 43.06 -5.31
CA VAL A 248 -17.57 42.36 -4.02
C VAL A 248 -18.96 41.97 -3.50
N SER A 249 -19.27 40.68 -3.43
CA SER A 249 -20.50 40.19 -2.81
C SER A 249 -20.31 40.04 -1.29
N SER A 250 -21.02 40.82 -0.49
CA SER A 250 -21.08 40.66 0.97
C SER A 250 -21.81 39.36 1.37
N PRO A 251 -21.36 38.64 2.41
CA PRO A 251 -22.02 37.40 2.85
C PRO A 251 -23.34 37.71 3.57
N THR A 252 -24.46 37.29 2.99
CA THR A 252 -25.77 37.29 3.65
C THR A 252 -25.86 36.10 4.61
N ILE A 253 -25.91 36.37 5.91
CA ILE A 253 -26.18 35.36 6.95
C ILE A 253 -27.70 35.06 6.93
N ARG A 254 -28.10 33.85 6.51
CA ARG A 254 -29.46 33.33 6.79
C ARG A 254 -29.42 32.48 8.04
N LEU A 255 -30.07 32.95 9.10
CA LEU A 255 -30.44 32.15 10.27
C LEU A 255 -31.74 31.41 9.94
N THR A 256 -31.68 30.09 9.80
CA THR A 256 -32.87 29.24 9.83
C THR A 256 -33.15 28.85 11.27
N ALA A 257 -34.23 29.39 11.83
CA ALA A 257 -34.77 28.96 13.12
C ALA A 257 -35.38 27.54 12.98
N ALA A 258 -35.01 26.64 13.89
CA ALA A 258 -35.75 25.40 14.11
C ALA A 258 -37.00 25.73 14.94
N ASN A 259 -38.17 25.26 14.48
CA ASN A 259 -39.43 25.33 15.21
C ASN A 259 -39.70 23.97 15.90
N PRO A 260 -40.56 23.94 16.93
CA PRO A 260 -40.40 23.16 18.16
C PRO A 260 -40.52 21.64 18.02
#